data_AF-A0A0L0B1M8-F1
#
_entry.id   AF-A0A0L0B1M8-F1
#
_cell.length_a   1.000
_cell.length_b   1.000
_cell.length_c   1.000
_cell.angle_alpha   90.00
_cell.angle_beta   90.00
_cell.angle_gamma   90.00
#
_symmetry.space_group_name_H-M   'P 1'
#
loop_
_entity.id
_entity.type
_entity.pdbx_description
1 polymer ?
#
loop_
_entity_poly.entity_id
_entity_poly.type
_entity_poly.pdbx_seq_one_letter_code
_entity_poly.pdbx_strand_id
1 'polypeptide(L)' 'MSAAQVLSRARHAVREGVWLFKGVMGENAYQVYLDHHGRTHSGDAPMNEREFWRDRTDRQDANPEGRCC' A
#
# COMPACT_ATOMS: atom_id res chain seq x y z
N MET A 1 15.61 19.23 -26.57
CA MET A 1 15.35 18.06 -25.70
C MET A 1 15.06 16.87 -26.59
N SER A 2 15.79 15.76 -26.42
CA SER A 2 15.62 14.57 -27.27
C SER A 2 14.27 13.88 -26.99
N ALA A 3 13.61 13.35 -28.01
CA ALA A 3 12.38 12.57 -27.88
C ALA A 3 12.50 11.41 -26.86
N ALA A 4 13.70 10.82 -26.74
CA ALA A 4 13.99 9.77 -25.76
C ALA A 4 13.91 10.26 -24.31
N GLN A 5 14.33 11.51 -24.04
CA GLN A 5 14.26 12.10 -22.70
C GLN A 5 12.83 12.43 -22.28
N VAL A 6 11.99 12.84 -23.24
CA VAL A 6 10.56 13.09 -22.99
C VAL A 6 9.84 11.77 -22.65
N LEU A 7 10.12 10.71 -23.42
CA LEU A 7 9.56 9.38 -23.17
C LEU A 7 10.00 8.79 -21.83
N SER A 8 11.26 8.94 -21.42
CA SER A 8 11.71 8.43 -20.12
C SER A 8 11.06 9.16 -18.95
N ARG A 9 10.93 10.49 -19.04
CA ARG A 9 10.25 11.32 -18.04
C ARG A 9 8.76 11.00 -17.96
N ALA A 10 8.09 10.81 -19.09
CA ALA A 10 6.68 10.41 -19.12
C ALA A 10 6.47 9.04 -18.46
N ARG A 11 7.32 8.06 -18.77
CA ARG A 11 7.28 6.73 -18.12
C ARG A 11 7.49 6.81 -16.61
N HIS A 12 8.40 7.67 -16.17
CA HIS A 12 8.63 7.89 -14.74
C HIS A 12 7.39 8.50 -14.07
N ALA A 13 6.82 9.56 -14.64
CA ALA A 13 5.62 10.20 -14.13
C ALA A 13 4.41 9.24 -14.07
N VAL A 14 4.24 8.40 -15.08
CA VAL A 14 3.19 7.37 -15.09
C VAL A 14 3.42 6.32 -13.99
N ARG A 15 4.66 5.87 -13.78
CA ARG A 15 4.97 4.91 -12.70
C ARG A 15 4.70 5.50 -11.31
N GLU A 16 5.09 6.74 -11.08
CA GLU A 16 4.80 7.46 -9.83
C GLU A 16 3.29 7.62 -9.63
N GLY A 17 2.56 8.00 -10.70
CA GLY A 17 1.10 8.11 -10.66
C GLY A 17 0.40 6.79 -10.37
N VAL A 18 0.86 5.68 -10.98
CA VAL A 18 0.34 4.33 -10.68
C VAL A 18 0.65 3.94 -9.24
N TRP A 19 1.86 4.21 -8.74
CA TRP A 19 2.22 3.91 -7.36
C TRP A 19 1.33 4.68 -6.36
N LEU A 20 1.11 5.97 -6.61
CA LEU A 20 0.20 6.80 -5.81
C LEU A 20 -1.24 6.27 -5.87
N PHE A 21 -1.73 5.95 -7.06
CA PHE A 21 -3.09 5.41 -7.24
C PHE A 21 -3.27 4.08 -6.51
N LYS A 22 -2.28 3.19 -6.57
CA LYS A 22 -2.25 1.93 -5.80
C LYS A 22 -2.20 2.16 -4.30
N GLY A 23 -1.55 3.23 -3.86
CA GLY A 23 -1.58 3.68 -2.47
C GLY A 23 -2.97 4.10 -2.01
N VAL A 24 -3.65 4.91 -2.81
CA VAL A 24 -5.00 5.40 -2.52
C VAL A 24 -6.04 4.26 -2.57
N MET A 25 -5.93 3.36 -3.54
CA MET A 25 -6.79 2.18 -3.66
C MET A 25 -6.52 1.12 -2.58
N GLY A 26 -5.44 1.26 -1.81
CA GLY A 26 -5.04 0.31 -0.78
C GLY A 26 -4.36 -0.96 -1.32
N GLU A 27 -4.09 -1.06 -2.63
CA GLU A 27 -3.35 -2.18 -3.24
C GLU A 27 -1.91 -2.32 -2.68
N ASN A 28 -1.32 -1.24 -2.15
CA ASN A 28 0.01 -1.27 -1.55
C ASN A 28 0.02 -1.49 -0.02
N ALA A 29 -1.14 -1.73 0.60
CA ALA A 29 -1.25 -1.71 2.05
C ALA A 29 -0.40 -2.79 2.73
N TYR A 30 -0.23 -3.95 2.08
CA TYR A 30 0.65 -5.00 2.59
C TYR A 30 2.13 -4.57 2.56
N GLN A 31 2.58 -3.87 1.52
CA GLN A 31 3.94 -3.34 1.45
C GLN A 31 4.20 -2.28 2.53
N VAL A 32 3.22 -1.38 2.74
CA VAL A 32 3.27 -0.39 3.83
C VAL A 32 3.33 -1.08 5.19
N TYR A 33 2.57 -2.16 5.38
CA TYR A 33 2.64 -2.99 6.57
C TYR A 33 4.03 -3.60 6.77
N LEU A 34 4.66 -4.17 5.73
CA LEU A 34 6.00 -4.75 5.84
C LEU A 34 7.06 -3.68 6.19
N ASP A 35 6.99 -2.50 5.58
CA ASP A 35 7.90 -1.40 5.88
C ASP A 35 7.72 -0.92 7.34
N HIS A 36 6.48 -0.82 7.80
CA HIS A 36 6.18 -0.49 9.19
C HIS A 36 6.64 -1.59 10.15
N HIS A 37 6.36 -2.85 9.83
CA HIS A 37 6.75 -4.01 10.61
C HIS A 37 8.27 -4.11 10.75
N GLY A 38 9.02 -3.90 9.66
CA GLY A 38 10.49 -3.89 9.71
C GLY A 38 11.07 -2.78 10.58
N ARG A 39 10.37 -1.64 10.71
CA ARG A 39 10.78 -0.51 11.57
C ARG A 39 10.39 -0.70 13.03
N THR A 40 9.20 -1.24 13.30
CA THR A 40 8.61 -1.32 14.64
C THR A 40 8.86 -2.67 15.33
N HIS A 41 8.90 -3.75 14.55
CA HIS A 41 8.95 -5.13 15.01
C HIS A 41 10.08 -5.90 14.29
N SER A 42 11.31 -5.43 14.46
CA SER A 42 12.51 -5.98 13.80
C SER A 42 12.89 -7.40 14.24
N GLY A 43 12.18 -8.01 15.20
CA GLY A 43 12.47 -9.35 15.75
C GLY A 43 11.45 -10.43 15.42
N ASP A 44 10.27 -10.06 14.94
CA ASP A 44 9.19 -11.01 14.65
C ASP A 44 9.01 -11.22 13.15
N ALA A 45 8.46 -12.37 12.75
CA ALA A 45 8.09 -12.59 11.37
C ALA A 45 6.80 -11.80 11.05
N PRO A 46 6.76 -11.02 9.95
CA PRO A 46 5.52 -10.38 9.53
C PRO A 46 4.48 -11.42 9.14
N MET A 47 3.20 -11.06 9.27
CA MET A 47 2.08 -11.84 8.75
C MET A 47 2.23 -12.04 7.24
N ASN A 48 1.72 -13.16 6.73
CA ASN A 48 1.61 -13.32 5.28
C ASN A 48 0.51 -12.42 4.71
N GLU A 49 0.52 -12.20 3.40
CA GLU A 49 -0.40 -11.29 2.74
C GLU A 49 -1.88 -11.65 2.98
N ARG A 50 -2.23 -12.94 2.95
CA ARG A 50 -3.61 -13.40 3.19
C ARG A 50 -4.05 -13.14 4.62
N GLU A 51 -3.18 -13.40 5.59
CA GLU A 51 -3.43 -13.11 7.01
C GLU A 51 -3.64 -11.63 7.24
N PHE A 52 -2.79 -10.78 6.65
CA PHE A 52 -2.93 -9.33 6.72
C PHE A 52 -4.29 -8.85 6.20
N TRP A 53 -4.73 -9.34 5.05
CA TRP A 53 -6.02 -8.95 4.48
C TRP A 53 -7.22 -9.44 5.30
N ARG A 54 -7.13 -10.65 5.86
CA ARG A 54 -8.16 -11.18 6.77
C ARG A 54 -8.26 -10.31 8.01
N ASP A 55 -7.14 -10.14 8.72
CA ASP A 55 -7.05 -9.35 9.95
C ASP A 55 -7.48 -7.88 9.74
N ARG A 56 -7.14 -7.28 8.60
CA ARG A 56 -7.61 -5.94 8.23
C ARG A 56 -9.13 -5.89 8.02
N THR A 57 -9.72 -6.92 7.42
CA THR A 57 -11.18 -7.02 7.26
C THR A 57 -11.84 -7.23 8.61
N ASP A 58 -11.32 -8.15 9.42
CA ASP A 58 -11.83 -8.46 10.76
C ASP A 58 -11.83 -7.21 11.65
N ARG A 59 -10.77 -6.39 11.62
CA ARG A 59 -10.73 -5.10 12.35
C ARG A 59 -11.77 -4.11 11.87
N GLN A 60 -12.01 -4.02 10.55
CA GLN A 60 -13.04 -3.12 9.99
C GLN A 60 -14.45 -3.58 10.33
N ASP A 61 -14.67 -4.89 10.37
CA ASP A 61 -15.94 -5.48 10.78
C ASP A 61 -16.18 -5.30 12.29
N ALA A 62 -15.14 -5.49 13.11
CA ALA A 62 -15.21 -5.35 14.56
C ALA A 62 -15.30 -3.89 15.03
N ASN A 63 -14.67 -2.96 14.32
CA ASN A 63 -14.73 -1.52 14.57
C ASN A 63 -15.40 -0.81 13.39
N PRO A 64 -16.74 -0.88 13.27
CA PRO A 64 -17.50 -0.18 12.23
C PRO A 64 -17.63 1.32 12.57
N GLU A 65 -16.53 1.96 12.96
CA GLU A 65 -16.49 3.38 13.31
C GLU A 65 -16.86 4.21 12.08
N GLY A 66 -18.10 4.71 12.07
CA GLY A 66 -18.70 5.39 10.91
C GLY A 66 -20.08 4.89 10.49
N ARG A 67 -20.68 3.89 11.14
CA ARG A 67 -22.14 3.67 11.00
C ARG A 67 -22.88 4.75 11.79
N CYS A 68 -22.97 5.95 11.22
CA CYS A 68 -23.94 6.94 11.64
C CYS A 68 -25.33 6.36 11.37
N CYS A 69 -25.93 5.81 12.41
CA CYS A 69 -27.37 5.94 12.61
C CYS A 69 -27.66 7.40 13.00
#